data_AF-A0A7U9L1T7-F1
#
_entry.id   AF-A0A7U9L1T7-F1
#
_cell.length_a   1.000
_cell.length_b   1.000
_cell.length_c   1.000
_cell.angle_alpha   90.00
_cell.angle_beta   90.00
_cell.angle_gamma   90.00
#
_symmetry.space_group_name_H-M   'P 1'
#
loop_
_entity.id
_entity.type
_entity.pdbx_description
1 polymer ?
#
loop_
_entity_poly.entity_id
_entity_poly.type
_entity_poly.pdbx_seq_one_letter_code
_entity_poly.pdbx_strand_id
1 'polypeptide(L)'
;MSARSSLSAEQRAALAAALGDAKSASAELIVSFGQTVTNVREHEHPKWEDLYCLNLVSFMGERMAPVLRRLLDAESEAERLRATRAAIVAERDAQIIAWLLKKAREHRSTRRRQHAEQADVIEKLASKIARDAVRPDNLGGARSYWEAIANALNAANDAGMHVGIDLDGTLTDRDEWSVVWDRTAERWRVAGYDDAEGGAA
;
A
#
# COMPACT_ATOMS: atom_id res chain seq x y z
N MET A 1 -11.27 -0.64 -26.86
CA MET A 1 -11.23 -0.47 -25.39
C MET A 1 -10.93 1.00 -25.11
N SER A 2 -11.92 1.80 -24.75
CA SER A 2 -11.67 3.22 -24.41
C SER A 2 -10.78 3.31 -23.19
N ALA A 3 -9.70 4.09 -23.30
CA ALA A 3 -8.91 4.51 -22.15
C ALA A 3 -9.85 5.18 -21.14
N ARG A 4 -10.04 4.55 -19.97
CA ARG A 4 -10.83 5.16 -18.90
C ARG A 4 -10.08 6.40 -18.43
N SER A 5 -10.70 7.58 -18.52
CA SER A 5 -10.15 8.77 -17.88
C SER A 5 -10.06 8.53 -16.37
N SER A 6 -8.85 8.61 -15.83
CA SER A 6 -8.63 8.59 -14.39
C SER A 6 -9.23 9.85 -13.76
N LEU A 7 -9.69 9.74 -12.51
CA LEU A 7 -10.07 10.94 -11.75
C LEU A 7 -8.81 11.75 -11.47
N SER A 8 -8.91 13.08 -11.48
CA SER A 8 -7.86 13.94 -10.96
C SER A 8 -7.76 13.83 -9.43
N ALA A 9 -6.66 14.33 -8.86
CA ALA A 9 -6.51 14.39 -7.40
C ALA A 9 -7.61 15.26 -6.75
N GLU A 10 -7.91 16.39 -7.36
CA GLU A 10 -8.98 17.31 -6.93
C GLU A 10 -10.36 16.64 -6.96
N GLN A 11 -10.68 15.90 -8.02
CA GLN A 11 -11.95 15.15 -8.12
C GLN A 11 -12.06 14.06 -7.06
N ARG A 12 -10.95 13.38 -6.73
CA ARG A 12 -10.93 12.39 -5.64
C ARG A 12 -11.16 13.05 -4.29
N ALA A 13 -10.50 14.19 -4.03
CA ALA A 13 -10.68 14.93 -2.77
C ALA A 13 -12.13 15.41 -2.60
N ALA A 14 -12.74 15.96 -3.65
CA ALA A 14 -14.14 16.38 -3.64
C ALA A 14 -15.10 15.21 -3.39
N LEU A 15 -14.86 14.05 -4.01
CA LEU A 15 -15.66 12.84 -3.76
C LEU A 15 -15.48 12.32 -2.34
N ALA A 16 -14.25 12.30 -1.81
CA ALA A 16 -13.98 11.86 -0.45
C ALA A 16 -14.71 12.76 0.57
N ALA A 17 -14.67 14.08 0.38
CA ALA A 17 -15.40 15.03 1.21
C ALA A 17 -16.93 14.80 1.16
N ALA A 18 -17.48 14.51 -0.03
CA ALA A 18 -18.90 14.23 -0.19
C ALA A 18 -19.33 12.88 0.43
N LEU A 19 -18.44 11.89 0.51
CA LEU A 19 -18.70 10.59 1.10
C LEU A 19 -18.65 10.61 2.63
N GLY A 20 -17.88 11.53 3.24
CA GLY A 20 -17.80 11.67 4.69
C GLY A 20 -17.32 10.39 5.39
N ASP A 21 -18.07 9.93 6.40
CA ASP A 21 -17.81 8.72 7.18
C ASP A 21 -18.51 7.46 6.63
N ALA A 22 -18.95 7.51 5.36
CA ALA A 22 -19.61 6.37 4.73
C ALA A 22 -18.73 5.12 4.79
N LYS A 23 -19.30 4.03 5.29
CA LYS A 23 -18.62 2.75 5.39
C LYS A 23 -18.41 2.14 4.01
N SER A 24 -17.31 1.41 3.86
CA SER A 24 -17.06 0.57 2.69
C SER A 24 -18.21 -0.41 2.48
N ALA A 25 -18.64 -0.55 1.23
CA ALA A 25 -19.67 -1.51 0.87
C ALA A 25 -19.15 -2.94 1.04
N SER A 26 -19.94 -3.80 1.70
CA SER A 26 -19.65 -5.24 1.72
C SER A 26 -19.93 -5.87 0.35
N ALA A 27 -19.37 -7.05 0.11
CA ALA A 27 -19.68 -7.82 -1.09
C ALA A 27 -21.18 -8.13 -1.18
N GLU A 28 -21.83 -8.49 -0.06
CA GLU A 28 -23.29 -8.75 -0.08
C GLU A 28 -24.09 -7.50 -0.44
N LEU A 29 -23.69 -6.33 0.08
CA LEU A 29 -24.35 -5.07 -0.23
C LEU A 29 -24.24 -4.74 -1.72
N ILE A 30 -23.07 -4.92 -2.33
CA ILE A 30 -22.86 -4.68 -3.76
C ILE A 30 -23.73 -5.63 -4.61
N VAL A 31 -23.81 -6.90 -4.25
CA VAL A 31 -24.64 -7.90 -4.94
C VAL A 31 -26.13 -7.54 -4.82
N SER A 32 -26.60 -7.24 -3.62
CA SER A 32 -27.99 -6.83 -3.38
C SER A 32 -28.35 -5.54 -4.13
N PHE A 33 -27.41 -4.59 -4.20
CA PHE A 33 -27.59 -3.37 -4.97
C PHE A 33 -27.69 -3.65 -6.48
N GLY A 34 -26.86 -4.55 -7.02
CA GLY A 34 -26.96 -5.01 -8.40
C GLY A 34 -28.32 -5.64 -8.73
N GLN A 35 -28.84 -6.49 -7.83
CA GLN A 35 -30.18 -7.06 -7.97
C GLN A 35 -31.27 -5.98 -7.97
N THR A 36 -31.14 -4.97 -7.11
CA THR A 36 -32.09 -3.83 -7.08
C THR A 36 -32.08 -3.06 -8.40
N VAL A 37 -30.90 -2.81 -8.97
CA VAL A 37 -30.78 -2.17 -10.29
C VAL A 37 -31.43 -3.00 -11.39
N THR A 38 -31.22 -4.33 -11.39
CA THR A 38 -31.89 -5.22 -12.36
C THR A 38 -33.40 -5.19 -12.19
N ASN A 39 -33.90 -5.36 -10.95
CA ASN A 39 -35.33 -5.37 -10.65
C ASN A 39 -35.98 -4.07 -11.12
N VAL A 40 -35.37 -2.91 -10.85
CA VAL A 40 -35.90 -1.61 -11.29
C VAL A 40 -35.91 -1.47 -12.82
N ARG A 41 -34.94 -2.07 -13.53
CA ARG A 41 -34.88 -2.00 -15.00
C ARG A 41 -35.86 -2.94 -15.70
N GLU A 42 -36.13 -4.09 -15.09
CA GLU A 42 -36.93 -5.16 -15.69
C GLU A 42 -38.39 -5.16 -15.19
N HIS A 43 -38.70 -4.37 -14.16
CA HIS A 43 -40.05 -4.25 -13.64
C HIS A 43 -40.98 -3.55 -14.63
N GLU A 44 -42.17 -4.12 -14.85
CA GLU A 44 -43.22 -3.47 -15.62
C GLU A 44 -43.87 -2.36 -14.79
N HIS A 45 -43.81 -1.14 -15.30
CA HIS A 45 -44.43 0.01 -14.66
C HIS A 45 -45.89 0.19 -15.13
N PRO A 46 -46.88 0.22 -14.22
CA PRO A 46 -48.22 0.67 -14.54
C PRO A 46 -48.22 2.05 -15.21
N LYS A 47 -49.08 2.24 -16.22
CA LYS A 47 -49.14 3.47 -17.03
C LYS A 47 -49.51 4.74 -16.25
N TRP A 48 -49.98 4.61 -15.03
CA TRP A 48 -50.41 5.71 -14.16
C TRP A 48 -49.39 6.07 -13.07
N GLU A 49 -48.23 5.41 -13.05
CA GLU A 49 -47.22 5.67 -12.02
C GLU A 49 -46.64 7.08 -12.08
N ASP A 50 -46.30 7.57 -10.89
CA ASP A 50 -45.91 8.94 -10.60
C ASP A 50 -44.48 9.27 -11.10
N LEU A 51 -44.14 10.56 -11.05
CA LEU A 51 -42.80 11.05 -11.36
C LEU A 51 -41.70 10.43 -10.47
N TYR A 52 -42.04 9.86 -9.32
CA TYR A 52 -41.09 9.26 -8.39
C TYR A 52 -40.58 7.91 -8.92
N CYS A 53 -41.44 7.07 -9.48
CA CYS A 53 -41.03 5.82 -10.14
C CYS A 53 -40.10 6.08 -11.34
N LEU A 54 -40.44 7.07 -12.19
CA LEU A 54 -39.60 7.44 -13.32
C LEU A 54 -38.21 7.96 -12.90
N ASN A 55 -38.14 8.75 -11.83
CA ASN A 55 -36.87 9.23 -11.27
C ASN A 55 -36.03 8.09 -10.69
N LEU A 56 -36.65 7.12 -10.02
CA LEU A 56 -35.97 5.96 -9.48
C LEU A 56 -35.38 5.08 -10.59
N VAL A 57 -36.12 4.86 -11.67
CA VAL A 57 -35.66 4.13 -12.86
C VAL A 57 -34.48 4.82 -13.51
N SER A 58 -34.55 6.14 -13.72
CA SER A 58 -33.43 6.89 -14.31
C SER A 58 -32.20 6.87 -13.38
N PHE A 59 -32.37 7.05 -12.07
CA PHE A 59 -31.26 7.03 -11.13
C PHE A 59 -30.62 5.64 -11.00
N MET A 60 -31.39 4.62 -10.64
CA MET A 60 -30.88 3.27 -10.38
C MET A 60 -30.51 2.53 -11.67
N GLY A 61 -31.32 2.66 -12.72
CA GLY A 61 -31.10 1.99 -13.99
C GLY A 61 -30.02 2.66 -14.84
N GLU A 62 -30.16 3.96 -15.11
CA GLU A 62 -29.30 4.64 -16.09
C GLU A 62 -28.02 5.19 -15.48
N ARG A 63 -28.07 5.75 -14.27
CA ARG A 63 -26.89 6.36 -13.63
C ARG A 63 -26.08 5.37 -12.82
N MET A 64 -26.72 4.45 -12.09
CA MET A 64 -26.00 3.51 -11.23
C MET A 64 -25.46 2.27 -11.96
N ALA A 65 -26.07 1.83 -13.07
CA ALA A 65 -25.54 0.68 -13.82
C ALA A 65 -24.13 0.91 -14.41
N PRO A 66 -23.79 2.07 -14.99
CA PRO A 66 -22.41 2.39 -15.39
C PRO A 66 -21.43 2.47 -14.21
N VAL A 67 -21.88 2.91 -13.04
CA VAL A 67 -21.07 2.94 -11.80
C VAL A 67 -20.74 1.50 -11.37
N LEU A 68 -21.73 0.62 -11.33
CA LEU A 68 -21.53 -0.80 -11.03
C LEU A 68 -20.61 -1.48 -12.05
N ARG A 69 -20.74 -1.16 -13.34
CA ARG A 69 -19.82 -1.66 -14.36
C ARG A 69 -18.39 -1.21 -14.08
N ARG A 70 -18.18 0.08 -13.79
CA ARG A 70 -16.86 0.63 -13.45
C ARG A 70 -16.27 -0.02 -12.20
N LEU A 71 -17.10 -0.35 -11.21
CA LEU A 71 -16.69 -1.06 -10.00
C LEU A 71 -16.20 -2.48 -10.31
N LEU A 72 -16.98 -3.28 -11.03
CA LEU A 72 -16.59 -4.65 -11.44
C LEU A 72 -15.27 -4.66 -12.22
N ASP A 73 -15.15 -3.71 -13.12
CA ASP A 73 -13.96 -3.47 -13.93
C ASP A 73 -12.72 -3.09 -13.08
N ALA A 74 -12.93 -2.37 -11.97
CA ALA A 74 -11.86 -2.00 -11.03
C ALA A 74 -11.47 -3.18 -10.13
N GLU A 75 -12.43 -3.94 -9.64
CA GLU A 75 -12.18 -5.17 -8.86
C GLU A 75 -11.39 -6.19 -9.68
N SER A 76 -11.77 -6.39 -10.94
CA SER A 76 -11.07 -7.29 -11.86
C SER A 76 -9.62 -6.84 -12.10
N GLU A 77 -9.38 -5.53 -12.20
CA GLU A 77 -8.02 -5.01 -12.33
C GLU A 77 -7.22 -5.15 -11.03
N ALA A 78 -7.83 -4.86 -9.88
CA ALA A 78 -7.19 -5.04 -8.59
C ALA A 78 -6.77 -6.51 -8.39
N GLU A 79 -7.61 -7.46 -8.78
CA GLU A 79 -7.27 -8.88 -8.74
C GLU A 79 -6.10 -9.25 -9.67
N ARG A 80 -6.09 -8.75 -10.92
CA ARG A 80 -4.95 -8.94 -11.84
C ARG A 80 -3.66 -8.37 -11.25
N LEU A 81 -3.70 -7.15 -10.72
CA LEU A 81 -2.53 -6.51 -10.10
C LEU A 81 -2.03 -7.28 -8.87
N ARG A 82 -2.94 -7.77 -8.01
CA ARG A 82 -2.57 -8.62 -6.86
C ARG A 82 -1.90 -9.91 -7.32
N ALA A 83 -2.44 -10.56 -8.36
CA ALA A 83 -1.85 -11.78 -8.93
C ALA A 83 -0.47 -11.51 -9.54
N THR A 84 -0.32 -10.44 -10.33
CA THR A 84 0.97 -10.04 -10.90
C THR A 84 2.00 -9.73 -9.81
N ARG A 85 1.60 -8.97 -8.78
CA ARG A 85 2.48 -8.66 -7.64
C ARG A 85 2.93 -9.92 -6.91
N ALA A 86 2.01 -10.85 -6.65
CA ALA A 86 2.32 -12.12 -6.02
C ALA A 86 3.33 -12.94 -6.86
N ALA A 87 3.15 -12.98 -8.19
CA ALA A 87 4.07 -13.66 -9.09
C ALA A 87 5.48 -13.03 -9.08
N ILE A 88 5.57 -11.69 -9.10
CA ILE A 88 6.85 -10.97 -9.03
C ILE A 88 7.58 -11.26 -7.71
N VAL A 89 6.84 -11.24 -6.59
CA VAL A 89 7.42 -11.54 -5.27
C VAL A 89 7.91 -12.98 -5.21
N ALA A 90 7.11 -13.94 -5.67
CA ALA A 90 7.49 -15.35 -5.69
C ALA A 90 8.74 -15.60 -6.55
N GLU A 91 8.82 -14.99 -7.73
CA GLU A 91 9.99 -15.10 -8.62
C GLU A 91 11.25 -14.50 -7.98
N ARG A 92 11.13 -13.29 -7.42
CA ARG A 92 12.23 -12.64 -6.69
C ARG A 92 12.73 -13.52 -5.55
N ASP A 93 11.81 -14.05 -4.75
CA ASP A 93 12.16 -14.86 -3.58
C ASP A 93 12.82 -16.17 -4.00
N ALA A 94 12.37 -16.80 -5.09
CA ALA A 94 13.02 -17.97 -5.68
C ALA A 94 14.47 -17.68 -6.11
N GLN A 95 14.72 -16.54 -6.75
CA GLN A 95 16.08 -16.11 -7.13
C GLN A 95 16.97 -15.87 -5.91
N ILE A 96 16.46 -15.19 -4.87
CA ILE A 96 17.18 -14.95 -3.61
C ILE A 96 17.53 -16.28 -2.93
N ILE A 97 16.57 -17.20 -2.82
CA ILE A 97 16.78 -18.53 -2.24
C ILE A 97 17.85 -19.29 -3.02
N ALA A 98 17.77 -19.32 -4.35
CA ALA A 98 18.74 -19.99 -5.20
C ALA A 98 20.16 -19.43 -5.00
N TRP A 99 20.29 -18.10 -4.92
CA TRP A 99 21.56 -17.43 -4.66
C TRP A 99 22.11 -17.76 -3.26
N LEU A 100 21.28 -17.71 -2.21
CA LEU A 100 21.67 -18.06 -0.85
C LEU A 100 22.16 -19.50 -0.76
N LEU A 101 21.43 -20.46 -1.35
CA LEU A 101 21.85 -21.87 -1.36
C LEU A 101 23.17 -22.07 -2.12
N LYS A 102 23.38 -21.34 -3.22
CA LYS A 102 24.67 -21.33 -3.90
C LYS A 102 25.78 -20.82 -2.97
N LYS A 103 25.55 -19.71 -2.27
CA LYS A 103 26.51 -19.13 -1.33
C LYS A 103 26.82 -20.06 -0.16
N ALA A 104 25.83 -20.74 0.40
CA ALA A 104 26.05 -21.75 1.43
C ALA A 104 26.98 -22.87 0.95
N ARG A 105 26.78 -23.37 -0.28
CA ARG A 105 27.67 -24.38 -0.89
C ARG A 105 29.10 -23.87 -1.08
N GLU A 106 29.27 -22.64 -1.55
CA GLU A 106 30.58 -21.99 -1.68
C GLU A 106 31.31 -21.92 -0.33
N HIS A 107 30.64 -21.49 0.74
CA HIS A 107 31.24 -21.48 2.08
C HIS A 107 31.64 -22.88 2.58
N ARG A 108 30.83 -23.92 2.34
CA ARG A 108 31.19 -25.29 2.73
C ARG A 108 32.41 -25.83 2.00
N SER A 109 32.62 -25.41 0.75
CA SER A 109 33.76 -25.86 -0.07
C SER A 109 35.12 -25.44 0.52
N THR A 110 35.16 -24.41 1.36
CA THR A 110 36.40 -23.84 1.91
C THR A 110 36.98 -24.66 3.08
N ARG A 111 36.27 -25.72 3.54
CA ARG A 111 36.68 -26.70 4.58
C ARG A 111 37.12 -26.14 5.95
N ARG A 112 36.85 -24.86 6.25
CA ARG A 112 37.08 -24.28 7.60
C ARG A 112 35.79 -24.35 8.41
N ARG A 113 35.91 -24.64 9.72
CA ARG A 113 34.78 -24.71 10.65
C ARG A 113 33.91 -23.45 10.63
N GLN A 114 34.52 -22.27 10.68
CA GLN A 114 33.81 -20.99 10.62
C GLN A 114 32.96 -20.83 9.36
N HIS A 115 33.43 -21.33 8.20
CA HIS A 115 32.66 -21.27 6.96
C HIS A 115 31.52 -22.31 6.92
N ALA A 116 31.66 -23.43 7.62
CA ALA A 116 30.55 -24.38 7.80
C ALA A 116 29.43 -23.74 8.64
N GLU A 117 29.78 -23.06 9.74
CA GLU A 117 28.80 -22.34 10.58
C GLU A 117 28.09 -21.21 9.80
N GLN A 118 28.83 -20.46 8.96
CA GLN A 118 28.25 -19.46 8.04
C GLN A 118 27.27 -20.09 7.04
N ALA A 119 27.61 -21.23 6.45
CA ALA A 119 26.73 -21.93 5.51
C ALA A 119 25.41 -22.34 6.16
N ASP A 120 25.44 -22.83 7.40
CA ASP A 120 24.24 -23.25 8.12
C ASP A 120 23.31 -22.07 8.45
N VAL A 121 23.87 -20.89 8.75
CA VAL A 121 23.09 -19.66 8.92
C VAL A 121 22.43 -19.25 7.60
N ILE A 122 23.18 -19.28 6.48
CA ILE A 122 22.67 -18.92 5.15
C ILE A 122 21.52 -19.85 4.74
N GLU A 123 21.62 -21.16 5.00
CA GLU A 123 20.53 -22.11 4.72
C GLU A 123 19.30 -21.86 5.60
N LYS A 124 19.51 -21.53 6.89
CA LYS A 124 18.39 -21.14 7.77
C LYS A 124 17.69 -19.88 7.25
N LEU A 125 18.43 -18.90 6.71
CA LEU A 125 17.85 -17.71 6.08
C LEU A 125 17.04 -18.07 4.83
N ALA A 126 17.58 -18.90 3.93
CA ALA A 126 16.87 -19.38 2.75
C ALA A 126 15.57 -20.13 3.13
N SER A 127 15.63 -20.99 4.15
CA SER A 127 14.46 -21.71 4.69
C SER A 127 13.42 -20.78 5.34
N LYS A 128 13.83 -19.66 5.93
CA LYS A 128 12.91 -18.67 6.48
C LYS A 128 12.17 -17.92 5.37
N ILE A 129 12.87 -17.51 4.31
CA ILE A 129 12.26 -16.86 3.14
C ILE A 129 11.28 -17.82 2.46
N ALA A 130 11.69 -19.07 2.23
CA ALA A 130 10.83 -20.08 1.58
C ALA A 130 9.53 -20.40 2.34
N ARG A 131 9.50 -20.17 3.66
CA ARG A 131 8.32 -20.38 4.51
C ARG A 131 7.51 -19.10 4.75
N ASP A 132 7.84 -18.03 4.03
CA ASP A 132 7.26 -16.69 4.25
C ASP A 132 7.40 -16.22 5.71
N ALA A 133 8.41 -16.75 6.42
CA ALA A 133 8.71 -16.37 7.80
C ALA A 133 9.49 -15.03 7.85
N VAL A 134 9.93 -14.54 6.70
CA VAL A 134 10.47 -13.19 6.53
C VAL A 134 9.33 -12.32 6.02
N ARG A 135 8.60 -11.68 6.95
CA ARG A 135 7.54 -10.76 6.58
C ARG A 135 8.09 -9.60 5.74
N PRO A 136 7.40 -9.18 4.66
CA PRO A 136 7.78 -8.01 3.88
C PRO A 136 7.79 -6.72 4.72
N ASP A 137 7.06 -6.68 5.83
CA ASP A 137 7.06 -5.55 6.80
C ASP A 137 8.45 -5.29 7.40
N ASN A 138 9.36 -6.28 7.38
CA ASN A 138 10.76 -6.14 7.81
C ASN A 138 11.71 -5.70 6.67
N LEU A 139 11.23 -5.65 5.42
CA LEU A 139 11.96 -5.16 4.24
C LEU A 139 11.44 -3.82 3.73
N GLY A 140 10.32 -3.36 4.29
CA GLY A 140 10.13 -1.96 4.57
C GLY A 140 9.27 -1.17 3.59
N GLY A 141 8.13 -0.68 4.09
CA GLY A 141 7.33 0.35 3.42
C GLY A 141 7.95 1.75 3.48
N ALA A 142 7.19 2.79 3.11
CA ALA A 142 7.66 4.17 3.13
C ALA A 142 8.27 4.55 4.50
N ARG A 143 7.60 4.21 5.62
CA ARG A 143 8.09 4.48 6.97
C ARG A 143 9.49 3.95 7.25
N SER A 144 9.79 2.70 6.89
CA SER A 144 11.10 2.09 7.14
C SER A 144 12.21 2.62 6.23
N TYR A 145 11.86 3.14 5.05
CA TYR A 145 12.80 3.93 4.24
C TYR A 145 13.20 5.19 5.01
N TRP A 146 12.24 5.88 5.63
CA TRP A 146 12.50 7.02 6.50
C TRP A 146 13.22 6.66 7.80
N GLU A 147 12.94 5.49 8.40
CA GLU A 147 13.68 4.99 9.58
C GLU A 147 15.14 4.69 9.23
N ALA A 148 15.42 4.17 8.03
CA ALA A 148 16.78 3.99 7.55
C ALA A 148 17.53 5.32 7.39
N ILE A 149 16.86 6.36 6.88
CA ILE A 149 17.41 7.72 6.77
C ILE A 149 17.72 8.29 8.16
N ALA A 150 16.77 8.23 9.10
CA ALA A 150 16.98 8.72 10.47
C ALA A 150 18.14 7.99 11.16
N ASN A 151 18.23 6.66 11.00
CA ASN A 151 19.33 5.87 11.56
C ASN A 151 20.70 6.24 10.96
N ALA A 152 20.76 6.49 9.65
CA ALA A 152 22.00 6.93 8.99
C ALA A 152 22.45 8.31 9.48
N LEU A 153 21.51 9.25 9.64
CA LEU A 153 21.80 10.58 10.17
C LEU A 153 22.26 10.55 11.63
N ASN A 154 21.65 9.70 12.46
CA ASN A 154 22.09 9.46 13.83
C ASN A 154 23.50 8.86 13.88
N ALA A 155 23.82 7.90 13.01
CA ALA A 155 25.16 7.32 12.93
C ALA A 155 26.23 8.35 12.50
N ALA A 156 25.90 9.27 11.58
CA ALA A 156 26.78 10.37 11.20
C ALA A 156 27.02 11.33 12.38
N ASN A 157 25.97 11.67 13.12
CA ASN A 157 26.06 12.52 14.31
C ASN A 157 26.92 11.87 15.42
N ASP A 158 26.69 10.58 15.71
CA ASP A 158 27.48 9.79 16.66
C ASP A 158 28.97 9.70 16.25
N ALA A 159 29.27 9.79 14.96
CA ALA A 159 30.63 9.82 14.41
C ALA A 159 31.26 11.23 14.40
N GLY A 160 30.59 12.26 14.93
CA GLY A 160 31.06 13.65 14.91
C GLY A 160 31.03 14.29 13.51
N MET A 161 30.33 13.66 12.55
CA MET A 161 30.11 14.21 11.22
C MET A 161 28.83 15.06 11.25
N HIS A 162 28.98 16.33 11.59
CA HIS A 162 27.85 17.26 11.64
C HIS A 162 27.27 17.48 10.23
N VAL A 163 26.06 16.98 10.01
CA VAL A 163 25.27 17.24 8.80
C VAL A 163 24.61 18.61 8.99
N GLY A 164 24.98 19.59 8.17
CA GLY A 164 24.33 20.91 8.17
C GLY A 164 22.89 20.82 7.66
N ILE A 165 21.94 21.40 8.38
CA ILE A 165 20.51 21.38 8.04
C ILE A 165 20.04 22.83 7.86
N ASP A 166 19.08 23.04 6.96
CA ASP A 166 18.39 24.33 6.79
C ASP A 166 17.46 24.64 7.98
N LEU A 167 16.96 25.88 8.07
CA LEU A 167 16.34 26.52 9.24
C LEU A 167 15.17 25.77 9.93
N ASP A 168 14.53 24.82 9.27
CA ASP A 168 13.39 24.05 9.80
C ASP A 168 13.73 22.59 10.17
N GLY A 169 14.97 22.13 9.94
CA GLY A 169 15.44 20.83 10.41
C GLY A 169 14.75 19.61 9.78
N THR A 170 14.00 19.77 8.69
CA THR A 170 13.09 18.74 8.18
C THR A 170 13.50 18.21 6.80
N LEU A 171 13.64 16.89 6.68
CA LEU A 171 13.74 16.20 5.40
C LEU A 171 12.40 15.54 5.10
N THR A 172 11.73 15.95 4.02
CA THR A 172 10.38 15.47 3.65
C THR A 172 10.34 15.16 2.15
N ASP A 173 9.68 14.06 1.76
CA ASP A 173 9.00 14.02 0.47
C ASP A 173 7.59 14.58 0.67
N ARG A 174 6.98 15.16 -0.35
CA ARG A 174 5.75 15.96 -0.19
C ARG A 174 4.53 15.19 0.30
N ASP A 175 4.59 13.87 0.46
CA ASP A 175 3.38 13.06 0.36
C ASP A 175 3.02 12.23 1.61
N GLU A 176 3.92 11.94 2.56
CA GLU A 176 3.48 11.11 3.72
C GLU A 176 4.37 11.09 4.99
N TRP A 177 5.70 11.24 4.89
CA TRP A 177 6.61 11.02 6.03
C TRP A 177 7.77 12.02 6.01
N SER A 178 8.25 12.37 7.20
CA SER A 178 9.41 13.26 7.37
C SER A 178 10.40 12.72 8.39
N VAL A 179 11.64 13.17 8.30
CA VAL A 179 12.66 13.00 9.34
C VAL A 179 12.93 14.35 9.97
N VAL A 180 12.74 14.42 11.28
CA VAL A 180 12.80 15.65 12.07
C VAL A 180 13.84 15.47 13.18
N TRP A 181 14.60 16.53 13.46
CA TRP A 181 15.49 16.57 14.60
C TRP A 181 14.70 16.75 15.91
N ASP A 182 14.76 15.74 16.79
CA ASP A 182 14.28 15.86 18.16
C ASP A 182 15.32 16.59 19.00
N ARG A 183 15.04 17.85 19.35
CA ARG A 183 15.93 18.68 20.17
C ARG A 183 16.05 18.19 21.61
N THR A 184 15.06 17.45 22.12
CA THR A 184 15.09 16.93 23.49
C THR A 184 15.93 15.68 23.56
N ALA A 185 15.81 14.80 22.55
CA ALA A 185 16.57 13.57 22.47
C ALA A 185 17.94 13.73 21.79
N GLU A 186 18.22 14.90 21.21
CA GLU A 186 19.39 15.19 20.35
C GLU A 186 19.59 14.10 19.29
N ARG A 187 18.48 13.65 18.67
CA ARG A 187 18.46 12.57 17.67
C ARG A 187 17.44 12.82 16.58
N TRP A 188 17.71 12.28 15.41
CA TRP A 188 16.78 12.23 14.29
C TRP A 188 15.70 11.17 14.53
N ARG A 189 14.43 11.54 14.30
CA ARG A 189 13.28 10.64 14.38
C ARG A 189 12.40 10.75 13.14
N VAL A 190 11.70 9.67 12.81
CA VAL A 190 10.65 9.67 11.77
C VAL A 190 9.36 10.22 12.36
N ALA A 191 8.72 11.14 11.66
CA ALA A 191 7.42 11.70 12.01
C ALA A 191 6.44 11.51 10.85
N GLY A 192 5.23 11.04 11.14
CA GLY A 192 4.11 11.12 10.22
C GLY A 192 3.53 12.54 10.18
N TYR A 193 2.75 12.87 9.15
CA TYR A 193 2.16 14.21 9.00
C TYR A 193 1.26 14.61 10.18
N ASP A 194 0.57 13.64 10.80
CA ASP A 194 -0.29 13.85 11.97
C ASP A 194 0.50 14.09 13.28
N ASP A 195 1.81 13.80 13.31
CA ASP A 195 2.66 13.96 14.50
C ASP A 195 3.34 15.35 14.57
N ALA A 196 3.15 16.20 13.55
CA ALA A 196 3.83 17.49 13.42
C ALA A 196 3.10 18.67 14.12
N GLU A 197 1.85 18.51 14.56
CA GLU A 197 1.07 19.57 15.26
C GLU A 197 1.19 19.55 16.80
N GLY A 198 2.28 18.99 17.35
CA GLY A 198 2.47 18.84 18.79
C GLY A 198 3.43 19.83 19.46
N GLY A 199 3.71 21.00 18.87
CA GLY A 199 4.82 21.87 19.30
C GLY A 199 4.53 23.36 19.31
N ALA A 200 3.39 23.79 19.86
CA ALA A 200 3.21 25.18 20.30
C ALA A 200 3.51 25.27 21.80
N ALA A 201 4.62 25.94 22.13
CA ALA A 201 4.83 26.60 23.41
C ALA A 201 4.91 28.11 23.13
#